data_AF-A0A7Y3NQ87-F1
#
_entry.id   AF-A0A7Y3NQ87-F1
#
_cell.length_a   1.000
_cell.length_b   1.000
_cell.length_c   1.000
_cell.angle_alpha   90.00
_cell.angle_beta   90.00
_cell.angle_gamma   90.00
#
_symmetry.space_group_name_H-M   'P 1'
#
loop_
_entity.id
_entity.type
_entity.pdbx_description
1 polymer ?
#
loop_
_entity_poly.entity_id
_entity_poly.type
_entity_poly.pdbx_seq_one_letter_code
_entity_poly.pdbx_strand_id
1 'polypeptide(L)'
;VGYGYGGKSLPFFKNYYAGGTGSVRGYYQNTLGPRDSTDLAMGGTGLVVGNVEVFAPFPGSKEKSLRLSGFIDGGEVTGPTYFPGSMGMRYSAGVALTWLSPMGPIKISYANPLNSQPQDNIQRFQFSMGSMF
;
A
#
# COMPACT_ATOMS: atom_id res chain seq x y z
N VAL A 1 -7.27 -17.99 -7.59
CA VAL A 1 -8.70 -17.73 -7.33
C VAL A 1 -9.06 -18.34 -5.99
N GLY A 2 -9.62 -17.59 -5.05
CA GLY A 2 -9.92 -18.05 -3.70
C GLY A 2 -10.95 -19.14 -3.56
N TYR A 3 -10.95 -19.83 -2.42
CA TYR A 3 -12.08 -20.66 -2.03
C TYR A 3 -13.14 -19.79 -1.34
N GLY A 4 -14.35 -19.78 -1.86
CA GLY A 4 -15.54 -19.22 -1.23
C GLY A 4 -16.33 -20.30 -0.48
N TYR A 5 -17.42 -19.89 0.19
CA TYR A 5 -18.29 -20.81 0.92
C TYR A 5 -19.05 -21.77 -0.02
N GLY A 6 -19.16 -23.04 0.39
CA GLY A 6 -19.96 -24.05 -0.33
C GLY A 6 -19.32 -24.58 -1.63
N GLY A 7 -17.99 -24.64 -1.71
CA GLY A 7 -17.27 -25.19 -2.88
C GLY A 7 -17.22 -24.26 -4.09
N LYS A 8 -17.66 -23.01 -3.96
CA LYS A 8 -17.60 -21.99 -5.01
C LYS A 8 -16.31 -21.20 -4.91
N SER A 9 -15.76 -20.78 -6.03
CA SER A 9 -14.62 -19.85 -6.04
C SER A 9 -15.03 -18.46 -5.53
N LEU A 10 -14.13 -17.79 -4.79
CA LEU A 10 -14.30 -16.40 -4.40
C LEU A 10 -14.29 -15.53 -5.68
N PRO A 11 -15.32 -14.69 -5.90
CA PRO A 11 -15.33 -13.79 -7.04
C PRO A 11 -14.15 -12.81 -6.99
N PHE A 12 -13.50 -12.56 -8.14
CA PHE A 12 -12.28 -11.74 -8.23
C PHE A 12 -12.46 -10.30 -7.73
N PHE A 13 -13.67 -9.74 -7.82
CA PHE A 13 -14.00 -8.42 -7.28
C PHE A 13 -14.04 -8.36 -5.74
N LYS A 14 -13.93 -9.50 -5.06
CA LYS A 14 -13.76 -9.60 -3.60
C LYS A 14 -12.33 -9.89 -3.17
N ASN A 15 -11.39 -9.94 -4.12
CA ASN A 15 -9.98 -10.12 -3.79
C ASN A 15 -9.45 -8.92 -3.01
N TYR A 16 -8.44 -9.18 -2.19
CA TYR A 16 -7.62 -8.17 -1.58
C TYR A 16 -6.53 -7.70 -2.55
N TYR A 17 -6.13 -6.45 -2.40
CA TYR A 17 -5.11 -5.80 -3.21
C TYR A 17 -4.14 -5.05 -2.31
N ALA A 18 -2.91 -4.88 -2.80
CA ALA A 18 -1.90 -4.05 -2.14
C ALA A 18 -1.10 -3.23 -3.16
N GLY A 19 -0.34 -2.27 -2.64
CA GLY A 19 0.27 -1.17 -3.38
C GLY A 19 -0.59 0.09 -3.30
N GLY A 20 0.07 1.24 -3.20
CA GLY A 20 -0.59 2.54 -3.09
C GLY A 20 -0.58 3.11 -1.67
N THR A 21 -1.24 4.26 -1.49
CA THR A 21 -1.23 5.03 -0.24
C THR A 21 -1.93 4.32 0.93
N GLY A 22 -2.83 3.38 0.65
CA GLY A 22 -3.57 2.61 1.66
C GLY A 22 -2.91 1.29 2.08
N SER A 23 -1.73 0.94 1.56
CA SER A 23 -1.05 -0.32 1.92
C SER A 23 0.47 -0.17 1.92
N VAL A 24 1.12 -0.43 0.79
CA VAL A 24 2.58 -0.29 0.62
C VAL A 24 2.85 0.88 -0.31
N ARG A 25 3.18 2.04 0.29
CA ARG A 25 3.50 3.26 -0.46
C ARG A 25 4.73 3.03 -1.36
N GLY A 26 4.84 3.74 -2.46
CA GLY A 26 5.96 3.58 -3.41
C GLY A 26 5.68 2.54 -4.50
N TYR A 27 4.70 1.67 -4.31
CA TYR A 27 4.15 0.81 -5.36
C TYR A 27 2.85 1.40 -5.89
N TYR A 28 2.56 1.16 -7.18
CA TYR A 28 1.35 1.64 -7.81
C TYR A 28 0.11 0.95 -7.22
N GLN A 29 -1.00 1.68 -7.17
CA GLN A 29 -2.23 1.23 -6.52
C GLN A 29 -2.68 -0.14 -7.03
N ASN A 30 -2.91 -1.08 -6.11
CA ASN A 30 -3.44 -2.42 -6.40
C ASN A 30 -2.58 -3.27 -7.36
N THR A 31 -1.26 -3.05 -7.44
CA THR A 31 -0.38 -3.77 -8.37
C THR A 31 0.45 -4.88 -7.75
N LEU A 32 0.40 -5.04 -6.43
CA LEU A 32 1.09 -6.11 -5.71
C LEU A 32 0.22 -7.36 -5.60
N GLY A 33 0.84 -8.53 -5.83
CA GLY A 33 0.19 -9.83 -5.69
C GLY A 33 0.28 -10.70 -6.94
N PRO A 34 -0.47 -11.82 -6.96
CA PRO A 34 -0.57 -12.70 -8.12
C PRO A 34 -1.00 -11.97 -9.38
N ARG A 35 -0.42 -12.40 -10.51
CA ARG A 35 -0.69 -11.82 -11.83
C ARG A 35 -1.24 -12.85 -12.80
N ASP A 36 -2.01 -12.37 -13.76
CA ASP A 36 -2.51 -13.20 -14.86
C ASP A 36 -1.51 -13.32 -16.01
N SER A 37 -1.90 -14.02 -17.08
CA SER A 37 -1.08 -14.19 -18.28
C SER A 37 -0.83 -12.89 -19.07
N THR A 38 -1.51 -11.80 -18.71
CA THR A 38 -1.34 -10.46 -19.31
C THR A 38 -0.55 -9.52 -18.39
N ASP A 39 0.05 -10.04 -17.33
CA ASP A 39 0.82 -9.30 -16.33
C ASP A 39 -0.01 -8.27 -15.52
N LEU A 40 -1.32 -8.48 -15.42
CA LEU A 40 -2.20 -7.66 -14.58
C LEU A 40 -2.34 -8.28 -13.20
N ALA A 41 -2.24 -7.44 -12.16
CA ALA A 41 -2.46 -7.87 -10.78
C ALA A 41 -3.93 -8.28 -10.57
N MET A 42 -4.15 -9.56 -10.25
CA MET A 42 -5.49 -10.11 -10.01
C MET A 42 -5.95 -9.93 -8.55
N GLY A 43 -5.05 -9.51 -7.66
CA GLY A 43 -5.27 -9.57 -6.23
C GLY A 43 -5.26 -11.01 -5.69
N GLY A 44 -5.60 -11.17 -4.42
CA GLY A 44 -5.55 -12.47 -3.74
C GLY A 44 -6.58 -12.59 -2.63
N THR A 45 -6.53 -13.70 -1.90
CA THR A 45 -7.52 -14.05 -0.88
C THR A 45 -7.03 -13.86 0.54
N GLY A 46 -5.73 -13.61 0.71
CA GLY A 46 -5.19 -13.10 1.94
C GLY A 46 -4.42 -11.82 1.67
N LEU A 47 -4.39 -10.96 2.67
CA LEU A 47 -3.63 -9.73 2.69
C LEU A 47 -2.91 -9.66 4.01
N VAL A 48 -1.60 -9.45 3.96
CA VAL A 48 -0.81 -9.07 5.12
C VAL A 48 -0.18 -7.74 4.79
N VAL A 49 -0.50 -6.73 5.60
CA VAL A 49 0.07 -5.39 5.49
C VAL A 49 0.48 -4.93 6.87
N GLY A 50 1.63 -4.26 6.95
CA GLY A 50 2.17 -3.68 8.15
C GLY A 50 2.76 -2.32 7.84
N ASN A 51 2.57 -1.37 8.75
CA ASN A 51 3.14 -0.05 8.65
C ASN A 51 3.73 0.36 10.00
N VAL A 52 4.89 0.99 9.95
CA VAL A 52 5.48 1.73 11.07
C VAL A 52 5.67 3.17 10.59
N GLU A 53 5.09 4.14 11.28
CA GLU A 53 5.18 5.56 10.94
C GLU A 53 5.53 6.38 12.18
N VAL A 54 6.59 7.19 12.09
CA VAL A 54 7.08 8.07 13.14
C VAL A 54 6.79 9.51 12.75
N PHE A 55 6.11 10.24 13.63
CA PHE A 55 5.73 11.63 13.40
C PHE A 55 6.70 12.60 14.07
N ALA A 56 7.01 13.68 13.39
CA ALA A 56 7.81 14.77 13.88
C ALA A 56 7.12 16.13 13.60
N PRO A 57 7.34 17.15 14.46
CA PRO A 57 6.94 18.50 14.13
C PRO A 57 7.67 18.99 12.88
N PHE A 58 7.02 19.84 12.08
CA PHE A 58 7.67 20.43 10.92
C PHE A 58 8.79 21.39 11.36
N PRO A 59 10.03 21.24 10.86
CA PRO A 59 11.15 22.06 11.31
C PRO A 59 10.90 23.53 10.99
N GLY A 60 11.05 24.41 12.00
CA GLY A 60 10.91 25.85 11.83
C GLY A 60 9.48 26.41 11.87
N SER A 61 8.44 25.57 11.99
CA SER A 61 7.06 26.03 12.17
C SER A 61 6.48 25.58 13.51
N LYS A 62 5.76 26.48 14.19
CA LYS A 62 4.93 26.13 15.36
C LYS A 62 3.50 25.72 14.95
N GLU A 63 3.20 25.72 13.65
CA GLU A 63 1.88 25.40 13.16
C GLU A 63 1.59 23.90 13.29
N LYS A 64 0.46 23.58 13.93
CA LYS A 64 0.00 22.18 14.10
C LYS A 64 -0.74 21.64 12.86
N SER A 65 -0.91 22.47 11.83
CA SER A 65 -1.56 22.13 10.56
C SER A 65 -0.68 21.23 9.69
N LEU A 66 0.65 21.30 9.84
CA LEU A 66 1.63 20.50 9.12
C LEU A 66 2.22 19.43 10.03
N ARG A 67 2.25 18.19 9.54
CA ARG A 67 2.89 17.06 10.22
C ARG A 67 3.84 16.38 9.25
N LEU A 68 5.10 16.25 9.68
CA LEU A 68 6.10 15.46 8.98
C LEU A 68 6.09 14.04 9.55
N SER A 69 6.26 13.04 8.71
CA SER A 69 6.46 11.67 9.15
C SER A 69 7.50 10.94 8.31
N GLY A 70 8.22 10.02 8.95
CA GLY A 70 9.00 8.98 8.29
C GLY A 70 8.29 7.64 8.47
N PHE A 71 8.29 6.79 7.44
CA PHE A 71 7.58 5.52 7.50
C PHE A 71 8.34 4.38 6.84
N ILE A 72 7.98 3.17 7.26
CA ILE A 72 8.31 1.91 6.60
C ILE A 72 6.99 1.15 6.42
N ASP A 73 6.73 0.72 5.19
CA ASP A 73 5.59 -0.12 4.86
C ASP A 73 6.07 -1.49 4.41
N GLY A 74 5.28 -2.52 4.72
CA GLY A 74 5.50 -3.88 4.29
C GLY A 74 4.18 -4.55 3.94
N GLY A 75 4.13 -5.34 2.89
CA GLY A 75 2.91 -6.07 2.58
C GLY A 75 3.04 -7.15 1.53
N GLU A 76 2.08 -8.06 1.55
CA GLU A 76 1.98 -9.21 0.67
C GLU A 76 0.51 -9.54 0.43
N VAL A 77 0.19 -9.86 -0.81
CA VAL A 77 -1.12 -10.39 -1.20
C VAL A 77 -0.91 -11.86 -1.51
N THR A 78 -1.62 -12.74 -0.80
CA THR A 78 -1.49 -14.20 -0.93
C THR A 78 -2.70 -14.85 -1.60
N GLY A 79 -2.48 -16.01 -2.23
CA GLY A 79 -3.53 -16.87 -2.76
C GLY A 79 -4.08 -17.85 -1.70
N PRO A 80 -5.11 -18.64 -2.03
CA PRO A 80 -5.80 -19.49 -1.06
C PRO A 80 -4.98 -20.70 -0.59
N THR A 81 -3.97 -21.09 -1.35
CA THR A 81 -3.08 -22.22 -1.06
C THR A 81 -1.71 -21.78 -0.55
N TYR A 82 -1.45 -20.48 -0.47
CA TYR A 82 -0.14 -19.92 -0.15
C TYR A 82 -0.17 -19.27 1.24
N PHE A 83 0.79 -19.65 2.08
CA PHE A 83 0.96 -19.04 3.41
C PHE A 83 1.55 -17.63 3.28
N PRO A 84 1.25 -16.70 4.20
CA PRO A 84 1.97 -15.41 4.27
C PRO A 84 3.49 -15.61 4.29
N GLY A 85 4.22 -14.82 3.51
CA GLY A 85 5.67 -14.92 3.32
C GLY A 85 6.10 -15.76 2.11
N SER A 86 5.20 -16.55 1.51
CA SER A 86 5.56 -17.50 0.45
C SER A 86 5.64 -16.90 -0.96
N MET A 87 5.02 -15.74 -1.21
CA MET A 87 5.03 -15.09 -2.53
C MET A 87 5.91 -13.84 -2.59
N GLY A 88 6.65 -13.58 -1.51
CA GLY A 88 7.63 -12.51 -1.42
C GLY A 88 7.00 -11.20 -0.98
N MET A 89 7.17 -10.88 0.30
CA MET A 89 6.74 -9.62 0.87
C MET A 89 7.44 -8.43 0.21
N ARG A 90 6.73 -7.32 0.02
CA ARG A 90 7.27 -6.07 -0.53
C ARG A 90 7.37 -5.02 0.55
N TYR A 91 8.44 -4.23 0.48
CA TYR A 91 8.76 -3.24 1.49
C TYR A 91 9.11 -1.91 0.82
N SER A 92 8.77 -0.83 1.51
CA SER A 92 9.20 0.51 1.14
C SER A 92 9.49 1.33 2.38
N ALA A 93 10.33 2.34 2.20
CA ALA A 93 10.57 3.35 3.22
C ALA A 93 10.44 4.73 2.60
N GLY A 94 9.97 5.70 3.37
CA GLY A 94 9.70 7.02 2.83
C GLY A 94 9.42 8.08 3.87
N VAL A 95 9.12 9.27 3.35
CA VAL A 95 8.69 10.42 4.13
C VAL A 95 7.32 10.87 3.66
N ALA A 96 6.50 11.36 4.56
CA ALA A 96 5.22 11.95 4.24
C ALA A 96 5.03 13.29 4.93
N LEU A 97 4.28 14.16 4.25
CA LEU A 97 3.80 15.43 4.75
C LEU A 97 2.28 15.38 4.78
N THR A 98 1.70 15.54 5.96
CA THR A 98 0.25 15.67 6.12
C THR A 98 -0.07 17.12 6.43
N TRP A 99 -0.87 17.75 5.57
CA TRP A 99 -1.40 19.09 5.74
C TRP A 99 -2.90 19.05 6.02
N LEU A 100 -3.29 19.55 7.19
CA LEU A 100 -4.67 19.77 7.56
C LEU A 100 -5.12 21.12 6.98
N SER A 101 -5.61 21.10 5.74
CA SER A 101 -6.14 22.29 5.06
C SER A 101 -7.58 22.58 5.49
N PRO A 102 -8.09 23.81 5.27
CA PRO A 102 -9.51 24.13 5.52
C PRO A 102 -10.50 23.26 4.74
N MET A 103 -10.08 22.70 3.60
CA MET A 103 -10.91 21.84 2.73
C MET A 103 -10.76 20.34 3.05
N GLY A 104 -9.90 19.97 4.00
CA GLY A 104 -9.67 18.59 4.42
C GLY A 104 -8.18 18.21 4.49
N PRO A 105 -7.89 16.98 4.95
CA PRO A 105 -6.53 16.47 5.04
C PRO A 105 -5.95 16.17 3.65
N ILE A 106 -4.74 16.64 3.42
CA ILE A 106 -3.93 16.33 2.24
C ILE A 106 -2.69 15.59 2.74
N LYS A 107 -2.45 14.39 2.24
CA LYS A 107 -1.23 13.60 2.54
C LYS A 107 -0.41 13.46 1.28
N ILE A 108 0.83 13.91 1.34
CA ILE A 108 1.83 13.75 0.28
C ILE A 108 2.88 12.79 0.81
N SER A 109 3.29 11.82 0.01
CA SER A 109 4.29 10.83 0.39
C SER A 109 5.29 10.60 -0.73
N TYR A 110 6.54 10.42 -0.33
CA TYR A 110 7.62 9.98 -1.20
C TYR A 110 8.22 8.72 -0.61
N ALA A 111 8.01 7.59 -1.29
CA ALA A 111 8.48 6.28 -0.87
C ALA A 111 9.49 5.72 -1.87
N ASN A 112 10.50 5.05 -1.33
CA ASN A 112 11.47 4.26 -2.08
C ASN A 112 11.21 2.76 -1.82
N PRO A 113 10.83 1.98 -2.83
CA PRO A 113 10.75 0.53 -2.72
C PRO A 113 12.11 -0.09 -2.39
N LEU A 114 12.18 -0.92 -1.36
CA LEU A 114 13.45 -1.50 -0.88
C LEU A 114 13.78 -2.84 -1.56
N ASN A 115 12.78 -3.55 -2.06
CA ASN A 115 12.94 -4.87 -2.68
C ASN A 115 12.00 -5.05 -3.89
N SER A 116 11.92 -4.04 -4.76
CA SER A 116 11.15 -4.12 -6.01
C SER A 116 11.70 -5.18 -6.96
N GLN A 117 10.79 -5.91 -7.60
CA GLN A 117 11.06 -6.85 -8.68
C GLN A 117 10.77 -6.21 -10.06
N PRO A 118 11.31 -6.73 -11.17
CA PRO A 118 11.10 -6.15 -12.51
C PRO A 118 9.64 -6.00 -12.93
N GLN A 119 8.78 -6.88 -12.41
CA GLN A 119 7.34 -6.88 -12.65
C GLN A 119 6.55 -5.93 -11.75
N ASP A 120 7.15 -5.38 -10.69
CA ASP A 120 6.44 -4.46 -9.79
C ASP A 120 6.31 -3.07 -10.42
N ASN A 121 5.09 -2.51 -10.37
CA ASN A 121 4.86 -1.15 -10.83
C ASN A 121 5.17 -0.16 -9.70
N ILE A 122 6.15 0.71 -9.93
CA ILE A 122 6.66 1.65 -8.93
C ILE A 122 6.03 3.03 -9.13
N GLN A 123 5.55 3.62 -8.04
CA GLN A 123 5.08 4.99 -7.97
C GLN A 123 5.60 5.66 -6.71
N ARG A 124 6.78 6.31 -6.81
CA ARG A 124 7.47 6.87 -5.64
C ARG A 124 6.74 8.04 -5.01
N PHE A 125 6.23 8.95 -5.84
CA PHE A 125 5.48 10.11 -5.39
C PHE A 125 3.98 9.79 -5.41
N GLN A 126 3.32 9.94 -4.27
CA GLN A 126 1.91 9.65 -4.13
C GLN A 126 1.25 10.74 -3.28
N PHE A 127 0.05 11.15 -3.67
CA PHE A 127 -0.75 12.11 -2.93
C PHE A 127 -2.17 11.59 -2.76
N SER A 128 -2.80 11.93 -1.63
CA SER A 128 -4.21 11.69 -1.37
C SER A 128 -4.86 12.95 -0.82
N MET A 129 -6.03 13.28 -1.35
CA MET A 129 -6.82 14.44 -0.95
C MET A 129 -8.25 13.96 -0.69
N GLY A 130 -8.79 14.28 0.49
CA GLY A 130 -10.15 13.89 0.88
C GLY A 130 -10.20 12.94 2.07
N SER A 131 -11.40 12.44 2.38
CA SER A 131 -11.63 11.67 3.60
C SER A 131 -10.96 10.30 3.57
N MET A 132 -10.28 9.94 4.66
CA MET A 132 -9.76 8.60 4.90
C MET A 132 -10.94 7.68 5.23
N PHE A 133 -11.40 6.85 4.29
CA PHE A 133 -12.31 5.74 4.54
C PHE A 133 -11.87 4.50 3.77
#